data_AF-A0A372DVW9-F1
#
_entry.id   AF-A0A372DVW9-F1
#
_cell.length_a   1.000
_cell.length_b   1.000
_cell.length_c   1.000
_cell.angle_alpha   90.00
_cell.angle_beta   90.00
_cell.angle_gamma   90.00
#
_symmetry.space_group_name_H-M   'P 1'
#
loop_
_entity.id
_entity.type
_entity.pdbx_description
1 polymer ?
#
loop_
_entity_poly.entity_id
_entity_poly.type
_entity_poly.pdbx_seq_one_letter_code
_entity_poly.pdbx_strand_id
1 'polypeptide(L)'
;MTLAAAGQSGLEVLSAQPAVGWQAAMADSLLARTARERSITQAAGQARVEKMRSSGANAAQLQIQQEQVFLRQRAEEKKRLEALARDQRPLLDIVRRTPDDATARNLLLQALRVQRPNQPDSTYAAVANRLTTPWTRSYLRFYPQQELAAVQCPVLLLHGSDDLLLSPDANLSLLTKGLKGSKLAESRQLSGVNHLFQGPANEWPLIDGRQSPAVSTAALDAIRTWIQALAPPAK
;
A
#
# COMPACT_ATOMS: atom_id res chain seq x y z
N MET A 1 2.18 -3.03 -4.00
CA MET A 1 0.82 -3.42 -3.54
C MET A 1 -0.19 -2.49 -4.19
N THR A 2 -0.95 -3.03 -5.14
CA THR A 2 -1.93 -2.30 -5.95
C THR A 2 -3.16 -2.02 -5.08
N LEU A 3 -3.26 -0.80 -4.54
CA LEU A 3 -4.42 -0.27 -3.81
C LEU A 3 -5.64 -0.01 -4.72
N ALA A 4 -5.77 -0.75 -5.83
CA ALA A 4 -6.89 -0.70 -6.74
C ALA A 4 -8.23 -0.94 -6.04
N ALA A 5 -8.21 -1.84 -5.05
CA ALA A 5 -9.30 -2.13 -4.14
C ALA A 5 -9.80 -0.92 -3.35
N ALA A 6 -8.90 -0.07 -2.86
CA ALA A 6 -9.23 1.03 -1.96
C ALA A 6 -9.85 2.24 -2.69
N GLY A 7 -10.01 2.16 -4.01
CA GLY A 7 -10.47 3.27 -4.85
C GLY A 7 -9.46 4.41 -4.95
N GLN A 8 -8.22 4.21 -4.50
CA GLN A 8 -7.20 5.26 -4.52
C GLN A 8 -6.55 5.36 -5.90
N SER A 9 -6.39 6.59 -6.38
CA SER A 9 -5.61 6.86 -7.59
C SER A 9 -4.12 6.63 -7.36
N GLY A 10 -3.33 6.37 -8.41
CA GLY A 10 -1.89 6.27 -8.26
C GLY A 10 -1.23 7.57 -7.76
N LEU A 11 -1.85 8.73 -8.00
CA LEU A 11 -1.46 10.00 -7.38
C LEU A 11 -1.60 9.95 -5.86
N GLU A 12 -2.73 9.47 -5.34
CA GLU A 12 -2.96 9.38 -3.90
C GLU A 12 -1.99 8.42 -3.23
N VAL A 13 -1.79 7.25 -3.84
CA VAL A 13 -0.86 6.24 -3.35
C VAL A 13 0.57 6.77 -3.30
N LEU A 14 1.07 7.35 -4.40
CA LEU A 14 2.43 7.92 -4.40
C LEU A 14 2.54 9.09 -3.44
N SER A 15 1.54 9.98 -3.35
CA SER A 15 1.64 11.14 -2.47
C SER A 15 1.84 10.77 -0.99
N ALA A 16 1.34 9.61 -0.55
CA ALA A 16 1.49 9.16 0.83
C ALA A 16 2.78 8.35 1.09
N GLN A 17 3.55 8.02 0.05
CA GLN A 17 4.81 7.28 0.22
C GLN A 17 5.94 8.20 0.70
N PRO A 18 6.79 7.76 1.64
CA PRO A 18 7.93 8.55 2.06
C PRO A 18 8.95 8.68 0.91
N ALA A 19 9.45 9.91 0.71
CA ALA A 19 10.59 10.21 -0.14
C ALA A 19 10.43 9.84 -1.64
N VAL A 20 9.25 10.07 -2.23
CA VAL A 20 9.00 9.73 -3.64
C VAL A 20 9.97 10.44 -4.58
N GLY A 21 10.68 9.67 -5.40
CA GLY A 21 11.72 10.16 -6.32
C GLY A 21 13.07 10.47 -5.68
N TRP A 22 13.16 10.56 -4.35
CA TRP A 22 14.41 10.80 -3.63
C TRP A 22 15.20 9.48 -3.44
N GLN A 23 16.48 9.60 -3.08
CA GLN A 23 17.32 8.41 -2.88
C GLN A 23 16.86 7.57 -1.69
N ALA A 24 17.03 6.24 -1.77
CA ALA A 24 16.66 5.31 -0.71
C ALA A 24 17.27 5.67 0.65
N ALA A 25 18.55 6.11 0.68
CA ALA A 25 19.20 6.58 1.90
C ALA A 25 18.47 7.76 2.58
N MET A 26 17.80 8.63 1.81
CA MET A 26 16.96 9.68 2.38
C MET A 26 15.66 9.11 2.96
N ALA A 27 15.04 8.14 2.28
CA ALA A 27 13.91 7.40 2.83
C ALA A 27 14.30 6.72 4.14
N ASP A 28 15.46 6.05 4.19
CA ASP A 28 15.99 5.38 5.38
C ASP A 28 16.25 6.36 6.51
N SER A 29 16.81 7.55 6.22
CA SER A 29 17.04 8.58 7.24
C SER A 29 15.73 9.12 7.82
N LEU A 30 14.70 9.30 6.99
CA LEU A 30 13.37 9.74 7.42
C LEU A 30 12.68 8.66 8.24
N LEU A 31 12.72 7.41 7.76
CA LEU A 31 12.20 6.24 8.46
C LEU A 31 12.89 6.06 9.82
N ALA A 32 14.22 6.16 9.87
CA ALA A 32 15.01 6.07 11.09
C ALA A 32 14.70 7.19 12.08
N ARG A 33 14.45 8.42 11.59
CA ARG A 33 14.00 9.53 12.45
C ARG A 33 12.61 9.24 13.01
N THR A 34 11.66 8.81 12.17
CA THR A 34 10.31 8.46 12.63
C THR A 34 10.30 7.29 13.59
N ALA A 35 11.16 6.28 13.40
CA ALA A 35 11.30 5.15 14.30
C ALA A 35 11.83 5.60 15.68
N ARG A 36 12.79 6.54 15.71
CA ARG A 36 13.28 7.14 16.96
C ARG A 36 12.20 7.95 17.68
N GLU A 37 11.43 8.76 16.96
CA GLU A 37 10.32 9.50 17.57
C GLU A 37 9.24 8.57 18.14
N ARG A 38 8.93 7.47 17.43
CA ARG A 38 8.02 6.43 17.91
C ARG A 38 8.55 5.76 19.18
N SER A 39 9.83 5.38 19.21
CA SER A 39 10.42 4.73 20.38
C SER A 39 10.43 5.65 21.60
N ILE A 40 10.75 6.94 21.42
CA ILE A 40 10.67 7.95 22.49
C ILE A 40 9.23 8.08 23.02
N THR A 41 8.25 8.17 22.13
CA THR A 41 6.83 8.28 22.52
C THR A 41 6.34 7.03 23.26
N GLN A 42 6.76 5.85 22.80
CA GLN A 42 6.40 4.57 23.41
C GLN A 42 7.05 4.41 24.79
N ALA A 43 8.32 4.78 24.94
CA ALA A 43 9.02 4.78 26.23
C ALA A 43 8.36 5.73 27.23
N ALA A 44 7.97 6.94 26.81
CA ALA A 44 7.23 7.87 27.65
C ALA A 44 5.85 7.31 28.07
N GLY A 45 5.15 6.62 27.16
CA GLY A 45 3.89 5.93 27.47
C GLY A 45 4.08 4.80 28.49
N GLN A 46 5.14 3.99 28.33
CA GLN A 46 5.48 2.91 29.27
C GLN A 46 5.86 3.46 30.65
N ALA A 47 6.69 4.50 30.72
CA ALA A 47 7.05 5.15 31.98
C ALA A 47 5.81 5.70 32.72
N ARG A 48 4.83 6.23 31.99
CA ARG A 48 3.55 6.67 32.56
C ARG A 48 2.72 5.51 33.11
N VAL A 49 2.66 4.39 32.39
CA VAL A 49 1.98 3.16 32.86
C VAL A 49 2.66 2.62 34.12
N GLU A 50 4.00 2.60 34.17
CA GLU A 50 4.75 2.17 35.35
C GLU A 50 4.51 3.09 36.56
N LYS A 51 4.48 4.41 36.34
CA LYS A 51 4.10 5.37 37.37
C LYS A 51 2.67 5.13 37.88
N MET A 52 1.73 4.85 36.99
CA MET A 52 0.34 4.54 37.37
C MET A 52 0.27 3.25 38.20
N ARG A 53 1.00 2.21 37.79
CA ARG A 53 1.10 0.93 38.51
C ARG A 53 1.64 1.13 39.93
N SER A 54 2.76 1.84 40.07
CA SER A 54 3.36 2.14 41.39
C SER A 54 2.49 3.03 42.28
N SER A 55 1.61 3.84 41.69
CA SER A 55 0.61 4.64 42.43
C SER A 55 -0.68 3.90 42.79
N GLY A 56 -0.77 2.59 42.52
CA GLY A 56 -1.93 1.75 42.87
C GLY A 56 -3.06 1.73 41.83
N ALA A 57 -2.80 2.11 40.58
CA ALA A 57 -3.80 2.02 39.53
C ALA A 57 -4.21 0.56 39.23
N ASN A 58 -5.50 0.33 38.99
CA ASN A 58 -6.03 -1.00 38.67
C ASN A 58 -5.86 -1.35 37.18
N ALA A 59 -6.12 -2.62 36.83
CA ALA A 59 -5.93 -3.14 35.47
C ALA A 59 -6.71 -2.35 34.41
N ALA A 60 -7.96 -1.94 34.69
CA ALA A 60 -8.78 -1.17 33.76
C ALA A 60 -8.17 0.21 33.45
N GLN A 61 -7.64 0.89 34.47
CA GLN A 61 -6.96 2.18 34.29
C GLN A 61 -5.68 2.06 33.46
N LEU A 62 -4.90 0.99 33.65
CA LEU A 62 -3.70 0.73 32.86
C LEU A 62 -4.05 0.43 31.39
N GLN A 63 -5.09 -0.37 31.16
CA GLN A 63 -5.57 -0.69 29.81
C GLN A 63 -6.05 0.57 29.08
N ILE A 64 -6.88 1.40 29.73
CA ILE A 64 -7.34 2.68 29.16
C ILE A 64 -6.15 3.57 28.79
N GLN A 65 -5.14 3.66 29.67
CA GLN A 65 -3.96 4.49 29.41
C GLN A 65 -3.14 3.96 28.21
N GLN A 66 -2.99 2.64 28.08
CA GLN A 66 -2.31 2.02 26.94
C GLN A 66 -3.07 2.25 25.63
N GLU A 67 -4.39 2.08 25.64
CA GLU A 67 -5.25 2.33 24.49
C GLU A 67 -5.20 3.79 24.05
N GLN A 68 -5.22 4.75 24.99
CA GLN A 68 -5.05 6.17 24.66
C GLN A 68 -3.69 6.48 24.00
N VAL A 69 -2.60 5.85 24.46
CA VAL A 69 -1.28 6.02 23.83
C VAL A 69 -1.30 5.46 22.41
N PHE A 70 -1.88 4.27 22.22
CA PHE A 70 -2.04 3.66 20.91
C PHE A 70 -2.86 4.54 19.94
N LEU A 71 -4.01 5.04 20.38
CA LEU A 71 -4.87 5.93 19.57
C LEU A 71 -4.16 7.23 19.20
N ARG A 72 -3.41 7.84 20.14
CA ARG A 72 -2.59 9.04 19.85
C ARG A 72 -1.50 8.76 18.83
N GLN A 73 -0.80 7.63 18.94
CA GLN A 73 0.21 7.23 17.96
C GLN A 73 -0.39 7.07 16.56
N ARG A 74 -1.55 6.41 16.44
CA ARG A 74 -2.26 6.29 15.16
C ARG A 74 -2.70 7.64 14.59
N ALA A 75 -3.18 8.54 15.45
CA ALA A 75 -3.58 9.88 15.03
C ALA A 75 -2.38 10.70 14.50
N GLU A 76 -1.24 10.66 15.19
CA GLU A 76 -0.02 11.33 14.75
C GLU A 76 0.54 10.71 13.46
N GLU A 77 0.51 9.39 13.31
CA GLU A 77 0.89 8.73 12.06
C GLU A 77 0.00 9.18 10.90
N LYS A 78 -1.32 9.20 11.10
CA LYS A 78 -2.27 9.71 10.10
C LYS A 78 -1.95 11.16 9.71
N LYS A 79 -1.76 12.04 10.69
CA LYS A 79 -1.42 13.45 10.47
C LYS A 79 -0.12 13.62 9.68
N ARG A 80 0.89 12.79 9.95
CA ARG A 80 2.17 12.79 9.22
C ARG A 80 1.98 12.37 7.76
N LEU A 81 1.22 11.31 7.51
CA LEU A 81 0.92 10.85 6.14
C LEU A 81 0.12 11.90 5.35
N GLU A 82 -0.83 12.58 6.00
CA GLU A 82 -1.58 13.68 5.39
C GLU A 82 -0.72 14.89 5.07
N ALA A 83 0.22 15.26 5.96
CA ALA A 83 1.18 16.34 5.71
C ALA A 83 2.11 15.98 4.54
N LEU A 84 2.63 14.74 4.54
CA LEU A 84 3.46 14.22 3.46
C LEU A 84 2.74 14.24 2.11
N ALA A 85 1.48 13.80 2.07
CA ALA A 85 0.66 13.84 0.86
C ALA A 85 0.40 15.27 0.39
N ARG A 86 0.11 16.20 1.30
CA ARG A 86 -0.09 17.62 1.00
C ARG A 86 1.15 18.23 0.34
N ASP A 87 2.33 17.90 0.84
CA ASP A 87 3.61 18.42 0.34
C ASP A 87 4.00 17.81 -1.00
N GLN A 88 3.73 16.52 -1.22
CA GLN A 88 4.13 15.82 -2.45
C GLN A 88 3.15 15.98 -3.61
N ARG A 89 1.86 16.19 -3.35
CA ARG A 89 0.82 16.30 -4.39
C ARG A 89 1.13 17.35 -5.46
N PRO A 90 1.52 18.60 -5.14
CA PRO A 90 1.81 19.60 -6.16
C PRO A 90 2.92 19.17 -7.13
N LEU A 91 3.98 18.55 -6.63
CA LEU A 91 5.08 18.04 -7.47
C LEU A 91 4.62 16.92 -8.40
N LEU A 92 3.85 15.97 -7.87
CA LEU A 92 3.34 14.85 -8.66
C LEU A 92 2.30 15.31 -9.68
N ASP A 93 1.53 16.36 -9.38
CA ASP A 93 0.56 16.95 -10.30
C ASP A 93 1.23 17.67 -11.48
N ILE A 94 2.40 18.32 -11.28
CA ILE A 94 3.22 18.85 -12.39
C ILE A 94 3.51 17.74 -13.39
N VAL A 95 3.99 16.60 -12.89
CA VAL A 95 4.30 15.43 -13.73
C VAL A 95 3.02 14.90 -14.38
N ARG A 96 1.95 14.68 -13.62
CA ARG A 96 0.71 14.10 -14.14
C ARG A 96 0.06 14.93 -15.25
N ARG A 97 0.08 16.26 -15.13
CA ARG A 97 -0.63 17.19 -16.02
C ARG A 97 0.20 17.69 -17.21
N THR A 98 1.53 17.63 -17.13
CA THR A 98 2.41 18.12 -18.20
C THR A 98 2.79 16.96 -19.11
N PRO A 99 2.31 16.87 -20.37
CA PRO A 99 2.54 15.70 -21.23
C PRO A 99 3.99 15.51 -21.65
N ASP A 100 4.69 16.62 -21.94
CA ASP A 100 6.09 16.62 -22.37
C ASP A 100 7.06 16.42 -21.20
N ASP A 101 7.98 15.47 -21.34
CA ASP A 101 8.88 15.06 -20.27
C ASP A 101 9.98 16.11 -19.99
N ALA A 102 10.42 16.85 -21.01
CA ALA A 102 11.41 17.92 -20.81
C ALA A 102 10.81 19.08 -20.01
N THR A 103 9.61 19.50 -20.39
CA THR A 103 8.84 20.55 -19.71
C THR A 103 8.50 20.13 -18.28
N ALA A 104 8.02 18.90 -18.09
CA ALA A 104 7.70 18.36 -16.75
C ALA A 104 8.93 18.38 -15.84
N ARG A 105 10.10 17.97 -16.33
CA ARG A 105 11.36 18.01 -15.57
C ARG A 105 11.75 19.43 -15.20
N ASN A 106 11.66 20.39 -16.12
CA ASN A 106 12.01 21.78 -15.85
C ASN A 106 11.11 22.42 -14.78
N LEU A 107 9.79 22.21 -14.88
CA LEU A 107 8.84 22.68 -13.87
C LEU A 107 9.08 22.04 -12.50
N LEU A 108 9.38 20.74 -12.50
CA LEU A 108 9.66 19.99 -11.29
C LEU A 108 10.97 20.45 -10.62
N LEU A 109 12.02 20.74 -11.38
CA LEU A 109 13.27 21.33 -10.87
C LEU A 109 13.01 22.66 -10.14
N GLN A 110 12.20 23.54 -10.73
CA GLN A 110 11.85 24.83 -10.12
C GLN A 110 11.06 24.63 -8.81
N ALA A 111 10.05 23.76 -8.83
CA ALA A 111 9.24 23.47 -7.66
C ALA A 111 10.05 22.81 -6.52
N LEU A 112 10.96 21.89 -6.85
CA LEU A 112 11.83 21.22 -5.89
C LEU A 112 12.79 22.19 -5.20
N ARG A 113 13.33 23.18 -5.92
CA ARG A 113 14.20 24.23 -5.36
C ARG A 113 13.47 25.08 -4.33
N VAL A 114 12.20 25.42 -4.59
CA VAL A 114 11.36 26.18 -3.66
C VAL A 114 10.99 25.34 -2.44
N GLN A 115 10.57 24.10 -2.66
CA GLN A 115 10.10 23.24 -1.56
C GLN A 115 11.23 22.76 -0.66
N ARG A 116 12.39 22.46 -1.23
CA ARG A 116 13.58 21.99 -0.50
C ARG A 116 14.82 22.71 -1.02
N PRO A 117 15.09 23.94 -0.54
CA PRO A 117 16.27 24.69 -0.97
C PRO A 117 17.57 24.01 -0.51
N ASN A 118 18.69 24.49 -1.05
CA ASN A 118 20.05 24.09 -0.65
C ASN A 118 20.40 22.61 -0.93
N GLN A 119 19.81 21.99 -1.96
CA GLN A 119 20.31 20.72 -2.48
C GLN A 119 21.19 20.96 -3.73
N PRO A 120 22.14 20.07 -4.03
CA PRO A 120 22.85 20.09 -5.30
C PRO A 120 21.89 19.99 -6.49
N ASP A 121 22.18 20.69 -7.58
CA ASP A 121 21.36 20.64 -8.80
C ASP A 121 21.25 19.22 -9.39
N SER A 122 22.32 18.42 -9.24
CA SER A 122 22.31 16.99 -9.62
C SER A 122 21.28 16.19 -8.83
N THR A 123 21.01 16.54 -7.57
CA THR A 123 19.99 15.90 -6.74
C THR A 123 18.59 16.23 -7.26
N TYR A 124 18.30 17.51 -7.56
CA TYR A 124 17.02 17.88 -8.13
C TYR A 124 16.78 17.20 -9.49
N ALA A 125 17.81 17.16 -10.35
CA ALA A 125 17.74 16.49 -11.65
C ALA A 125 17.48 14.98 -11.50
N ALA A 126 18.11 14.32 -10.53
CA ALA A 126 17.88 12.90 -10.26
C ALA A 126 16.44 12.62 -9.79
N VAL A 127 15.89 13.47 -8.92
CA VAL A 127 14.48 13.37 -8.49
C VAL A 127 13.56 13.59 -9.70
N ALA A 128 13.80 14.64 -10.48
CA ALA A 128 13.00 14.94 -11.66
C ALA A 128 12.97 13.78 -12.66
N ASN A 129 14.13 13.21 -12.98
CA ASN A 129 14.24 12.07 -13.89
C ASN A 129 13.50 10.83 -13.38
N ARG A 130 13.53 10.55 -12.07
CA ARG A 130 12.79 9.42 -11.48
C ARG A 130 11.28 9.62 -11.52
N LEU A 131 10.81 10.84 -11.31
CA LEU A 131 9.37 11.13 -11.32
C LEU A 131 8.79 11.21 -12.74
N THR A 132 9.60 11.52 -13.75
CA THR A 132 9.14 11.59 -15.14
C THR A 132 9.36 10.31 -15.95
N THR A 133 9.63 9.16 -15.31
CA THR A 133 9.71 7.90 -16.06
C THR A 133 8.35 7.51 -16.66
N PRO A 134 8.30 6.79 -17.80
CA PRO A 134 7.05 6.33 -18.38
C PRO A 134 6.17 5.57 -17.38
N TRP A 135 6.79 4.74 -16.53
CA TRP A 135 6.08 4.00 -15.48
C TRP A 135 5.44 4.93 -14.46
N THR A 136 6.18 5.88 -13.88
CA THR A 136 5.63 6.81 -12.87
C THR A 136 4.51 7.66 -13.46
N ARG A 137 4.67 8.14 -14.69
CA ARG A 137 3.66 8.95 -15.39
C ARG A 137 2.39 8.16 -15.64
N SER A 138 2.53 6.90 -16.07
CA SER A 138 1.40 5.98 -16.21
C SER A 138 0.70 5.77 -14.88
N TYR A 139 1.46 5.46 -13.82
CA TYR A 139 0.93 5.22 -12.49
C TYR A 139 0.17 6.43 -11.93
N LEU A 140 0.70 7.64 -12.08
CA LEU A 140 0.04 8.87 -11.61
C LEU A 140 -1.31 9.15 -12.27
N ARG A 141 -1.51 8.69 -13.52
CA ARG A 141 -2.79 8.81 -14.23
C ARG A 141 -3.71 7.62 -13.99
N PHE A 142 -3.18 6.50 -13.50
CA PHE A 142 -3.94 5.28 -13.30
C PHE A 142 -4.92 5.46 -12.15
N TYR A 143 -6.21 5.34 -12.46
CA TYR A 143 -7.30 5.28 -11.49
C TYR A 143 -7.98 3.91 -11.60
N PRO A 144 -7.52 2.92 -10.82
CA PRO A 144 -7.88 1.52 -11.05
C PRO A 144 -9.39 1.28 -11.11
N GLN A 145 -10.15 1.89 -10.20
CA GLN A 145 -11.61 1.68 -10.13
C GLN A 145 -12.38 2.23 -11.35
N GLN A 146 -11.87 3.25 -12.02
CA GLN A 146 -12.46 3.78 -13.26
C GLN A 146 -12.12 2.86 -14.44
N GLU A 147 -10.89 2.37 -14.48
CA GLU A 147 -10.41 1.48 -15.54
C GLU A 147 -11.04 0.08 -15.49
N LEU A 148 -11.46 -0.40 -14.30
CA LEU A 148 -12.15 -1.70 -14.16
C LEU A 148 -13.43 -1.77 -15.01
N ALA A 149 -14.12 -0.66 -15.23
CA ALA A 149 -15.32 -0.63 -16.07
C ALA A 149 -15.02 -0.92 -17.55
N ALA A 150 -13.78 -0.70 -18.01
CA ALA A 150 -13.36 -0.95 -19.38
C ALA A 150 -12.90 -2.41 -19.62
N VAL A 151 -12.84 -3.25 -18.58
CA VAL A 151 -12.44 -4.65 -18.69
C VAL A 151 -13.54 -5.47 -19.38
N GLN A 152 -13.20 -6.04 -20.54
CA GLN A 152 -14.14 -6.81 -21.37
C GLN A 152 -13.90 -8.33 -21.34
N CYS A 153 -12.78 -8.78 -20.79
CA CYS A 153 -12.48 -10.20 -20.68
C CYS A 153 -13.14 -10.84 -19.44
N PRO A 154 -13.25 -12.18 -19.40
CA PRO A 154 -13.58 -12.91 -18.17
C PRO A 154 -12.57 -12.58 -17.06
N VAL A 155 -13.06 -12.43 -15.83
CA VAL A 155 -12.23 -12.11 -14.67
C VAL A 155 -12.53 -13.07 -13.53
N LEU A 156 -11.49 -13.62 -12.91
CA LEU A 156 -11.59 -14.31 -11.64
C LEU A 156 -10.99 -13.42 -10.54
N LEU A 157 -11.84 -12.98 -9.61
CA LEU A 157 -11.44 -12.31 -8.38
C LEU A 157 -11.21 -13.37 -7.30
N LEU A 158 -9.96 -13.53 -6.87
CA LEU A 158 -9.58 -14.42 -5.78
C LEU A 158 -9.11 -13.62 -4.57
N HIS A 159 -9.54 -14.04 -3.38
CA HIS A 159 -9.06 -13.48 -2.12
C HIS A 159 -8.92 -14.56 -1.06
N GLY A 160 -7.87 -14.49 -0.25
CA GLY A 160 -7.73 -15.34 0.93
C GLY A 160 -8.49 -14.77 2.13
N SER A 161 -9.10 -15.62 2.97
CA SER A 161 -9.80 -15.18 4.20
C SER A 161 -8.85 -14.67 5.29
N ASP A 162 -7.61 -15.13 5.28
CA ASP A 162 -6.60 -14.87 6.30
C ASP A 162 -5.61 -13.79 5.82
N ASP A 163 -6.02 -12.99 4.84
CA ASP A 163 -5.29 -11.81 4.42
C ASP A 163 -5.36 -10.72 5.51
N LEU A 164 -4.22 -10.53 6.19
CA LEU A 164 -4.05 -9.52 7.23
C LEU A 164 -3.76 -8.13 6.67
N LEU A 165 -3.47 -8.00 5.38
CA LEU A 165 -3.16 -6.73 4.73
C LEU A 165 -4.41 -6.07 4.17
N LEU A 166 -5.42 -6.85 3.80
CA LEU A 166 -6.65 -6.34 3.21
C LEU A 166 -7.86 -7.18 3.58
N SER A 167 -8.97 -6.52 3.94
CA SER A 167 -10.25 -7.19 4.20
C SER A 167 -10.78 -7.84 2.91
N PRO A 168 -11.06 -9.16 2.91
CA PRO A 168 -11.60 -9.87 1.76
C PRO A 168 -12.93 -9.28 1.31
N ASP A 169 -13.84 -9.05 2.25
CA ASP A 169 -15.18 -8.51 1.99
C ASP A 169 -15.11 -7.12 1.35
N ALA A 170 -14.29 -6.23 1.93
CA ALA A 170 -14.15 -4.87 1.41
C ALA A 170 -13.55 -4.86 0.00
N ASN A 171 -12.51 -5.68 -0.22
CA ASN A 171 -11.81 -5.75 -1.50
C ASN A 171 -12.69 -6.36 -2.60
N LEU A 172 -13.22 -7.56 -2.36
CA LEU A 172 -14.05 -8.28 -3.33
C LEU A 172 -15.30 -7.47 -3.69
N SER A 173 -15.94 -6.81 -2.72
CA SER A 173 -17.10 -5.95 -2.99
C SER A 173 -16.75 -4.77 -3.92
N LEU A 174 -15.64 -4.09 -3.69
CA LEU A 174 -15.20 -2.95 -4.50
C LEU A 174 -14.78 -3.37 -5.90
N LEU A 175 -14.03 -4.47 -6.04
CA LEU A 175 -13.62 -5.02 -7.33
C LEU A 175 -14.82 -5.53 -8.13
N THR A 176 -15.74 -6.25 -7.50
CA THR A 176 -16.98 -6.73 -8.14
C THR A 176 -17.82 -5.55 -8.63
N LYS A 177 -17.92 -4.48 -7.84
CA LYS A 177 -18.63 -3.25 -8.25
C LYS A 177 -17.94 -2.57 -9.44
N GLY A 178 -16.60 -2.52 -9.47
CA GLY A 178 -15.84 -1.95 -10.57
C GLY A 178 -15.96 -2.74 -11.87
N LEU A 179 -16.07 -4.06 -11.77
CA LEU A 179 -16.15 -4.99 -12.91
C LEU A 179 -17.57 -5.25 -13.41
N LYS A 180 -18.56 -4.43 -13.04
CA LYS A 180 -19.96 -4.59 -13.50
C LYS A 180 -20.14 -4.62 -15.02
N GLY A 181 -19.19 -4.06 -15.77
CA GLY A 181 -19.16 -4.14 -17.24
C GLY A 181 -18.81 -5.54 -17.79
N SER A 182 -18.10 -6.36 -17.01
CA SER A 182 -17.79 -7.74 -17.36
C SER A 182 -18.91 -8.67 -16.90
N LYS A 183 -19.60 -9.30 -17.86
CA LYS A 183 -20.63 -10.31 -17.57
C LYS A 183 -20.07 -11.65 -17.07
N LEU A 184 -18.75 -11.82 -17.14
CA LEU A 184 -18.04 -13.05 -16.82
C LEU A 184 -17.04 -12.84 -15.68
N ALA A 185 -17.37 -11.93 -14.76
CA ALA A 185 -16.64 -11.74 -13.53
C ALA A 185 -17.14 -12.75 -12.47
N GLU A 186 -16.25 -13.59 -11.97
CA GLU A 186 -16.50 -14.52 -10.86
C GLU A 186 -15.67 -14.10 -9.65
N SER A 187 -16.24 -14.18 -8.45
CA SER A 187 -15.54 -13.89 -7.20
C SER A 187 -15.50 -15.12 -6.30
N ARG A 188 -14.32 -15.43 -5.76
CA ARG A 188 -14.10 -16.55 -4.85
C ARG A 188 -13.23 -16.12 -3.67
N GLN A 189 -13.69 -16.43 -2.48
CA GLN A 189 -12.92 -16.32 -1.25
C GLN A 189 -12.41 -17.71 -0.84
N LEU A 190 -11.13 -17.80 -0.51
CA LEU A 190 -10.44 -19.04 -0.15
C LEU A 190 -10.18 -19.05 1.37
N SER A 191 -10.77 -20.02 2.05
CA SER A 191 -10.61 -20.18 3.51
C SER A 191 -9.16 -20.56 3.87
N GLY A 192 -8.62 -19.96 4.94
CA GLY A 192 -7.29 -20.28 5.47
C GLY A 192 -6.12 -19.78 4.62
N VAL A 193 -6.38 -18.96 3.61
CA VAL A 193 -5.39 -18.49 2.65
C VAL A 193 -5.00 -17.05 2.96
N ASN A 194 -3.71 -16.74 2.95
CA ASN A 194 -3.19 -15.40 3.24
C ASN A 194 -3.08 -14.51 1.98
N HIS A 195 -2.54 -13.30 2.13
CA HIS A 195 -2.34 -12.31 1.05
C HIS A 195 -1.51 -12.83 -0.14
N LEU A 196 -0.58 -13.74 0.12
CA LEU A 196 0.33 -14.32 -0.89
C LEU A 196 -0.26 -15.59 -1.52
N PHE A 197 -1.54 -15.87 -1.28
CA PHE A 197 -2.23 -17.10 -1.65
C PHE A 197 -1.62 -18.38 -1.05
N GLN A 198 -0.95 -18.27 0.10
CA GLN A 198 -0.39 -19.41 0.83
C GLN A 198 -1.41 -19.92 1.84
N GLY A 199 -1.53 -21.25 1.96
CA GLY A 199 -2.35 -21.89 2.99
C GLY A 199 -1.64 -21.96 4.35
N PRO A 200 -2.22 -22.68 5.31
CA PRO A 200 -1.59 -22.96 6.60
C PRO A 200 -0.18 -23.58 6.46
N ALA A 201 0.72 -23.23 7.38
CA ALA A 201 2.14 -23.65 7.28
C ALA A 201 2.37 -25.17 7.36
N ASN A 202 1.41 -25.92 7.91
CA ASN A 202 1.44 -27.38 7.94
C ASN A 202 1.01 -28.04 6.60
N GLU A 203 0.42 -27.27 5.69
CA GLU A 203 0.05 -27.72 4.33
C GLU A 203 1.10 -27.37 3.28
N TRP A 204 2.15 -26.65 3.69
CA TRP A 204 3.26 -26.34 2.81
C TRP A 204 4.02 -27.62 2.40
N PRO A 205 4.75 -27.59 1.27
CA PRO A 205 5.63 -28.68 0.90
C PRO A 205 6.89 -28.68 1.78
N LEU A 206 7.43 -29.89 2.01
CA LEU A 206 8.76 -30.05 2.56
C LEU A 206 9.80 -29.89 1.45
N ILE A 207 10.63 -28.86 1.56
CA ILE A 207 11.82 -28.66 0.73
C ILE A 207 13.02 -28.81 1.66
N ASP A 208 13.91 -29.76 1.37
CA ASP A 208 15.08 -30.08 2.21
C ASP A 208 14.72 -30.34 3.69
N GLY A 209 13.60 -31.03 3.92
CA GLY A 209 13.12 -31.37 5.26
C GLY A 209 12.48 -30.22 6.03
N ARG A 210 12.23 -29.06 5.39
CA ARG A 210 11.60 -27.90 6.02
C ARG A 210 10.34 -27.47 5.29
N GLN A 211 9.30 -27.17 6.07
CA GLN A 211 8.08 -26.55 5.57
C GLN A 211 8.41 -25.21 4.91
N SER A 212 8.06 -25.07 3.63
CA SER A 212 8.46 -23.93 2.81
C SER A 212 7.24 -23.26 2.18
N PRO A 213 7.05 -21.93 2.32
CA PRO A 213 5.87 -21.25 1.81
C PRO A 213 5.63 -21.51 0.32
N ALA A 214 4.43 -21.97 -0.01
CA ALA A 214 4.00 -22.24 -1.37
C ALA A 214 2.57 -21.75 -1.59
N VAL A 215 2.20 -21.52 -2.86
CA VAL A 215 0.83 -21.21 -3.24
C VAL A 215 -0.06 -22.40 -2.87
N SER A 216 -1.17 -22.14 -2.20
CA SER A 216 -2.12 -23.16 -1.76
C SER A 216 -2.69 -23.95 -2.94
N THR A 217 -2.86 -25.25 -2.74
CA THR A 217 -3.56 -26.12 -3.70
C THR A 217 -4.98 -25.62 -3.97
N ALA A 218 -5.67 -25.12 -2.94
CA ALA A 218 -6.99 -24.50 -3.08
C ALA A 218 -7.00 -23.32 -4.07
N ALA A 219 -6.01 -22.42 -4.03
CA ALA A 219 -5.90 -21.33 -4.99
C ALA A 219 -5.59 -21.84 -6.40
N LEU A 220 -4.65 -22.78 -6.54
CA LEU A 220 -4.28 -23.38 -7.82
C LEU A 220 -5.47 -24.12 -8.46
N ASP A 221 -6.22 -24.88 -7.68
CA ASP A 221 -7.42 -25.60 -8.12
C ASP A 221 -8.52 -24.63 -8.56
N ALA A 222 -8.75 -23.55 -7.80
CA ALA A 222 -9.73 -22.52 -8.17
C ALA A 222 -9.37 -21.88 -9.52
N ILE A 223 -8.11 -21.53 -9.73
CA ILE A 223 -7.60 -20.98 -11.00
C ILE A 223 -7.75 -22.00 -12.12
N ARG A 224 -7.28 -23.24 -11.92
CA ARG A 224 -7.34 -24.31 -12.92
C ARG A 224 -8.77 -24.55 -13.38
N THR A 225 -9.68 -24.77 -12.43
CA THR A 225 -11.10 -25.03 -12.73
C THR A 225 -11.75 -23.87 -13.47
N TRP A 226 -11.45 -22.63 -13.07
CA TRP A 226 -11.97 -21.45 -13.76
C TRP A 226 -11.47 -21.35 -15.21
N ILE A 227 -10.15 -21.54 -15.43
CA ILE A 227 -9.58 -21.54 -16.79
C ILE A 227 -10.23 -22.64 -17.65
N GLN A 228 -10.39 -23.85 -17.11
CA GLN A 228 -11.03 -24.96 -17.80
C GLN A 228 -12.49 -24.66 -18.19
N ALA A 229 -13.23 -23.96 -17.32
CA ALA A 229 -14.60 -23.56 -17.61
C ALA A 229 -14.72 -22.50 -18.72
N LEU A 230 -13.66 -21.74 -19.00
CA LEU A 230 -13.60 -20.78 -20.11
C LEU A 230 -13.20 -21.43 -21.44
N ALA A 231 -12.61 -22.62 -21.41
CA ALA A 231 -12.19 -23.30 -22.62
C ALA A 231 -13.42 -23.76 -23.42
N PRO A 232 -13.43 -23.60 -24.76
CA PRO A 232 -14.46 -24.21 -25.60
C PRO A 232 -14.48 -25.73 -25.40
N PRO A 233 -15.64 -26.39 -25.52
CA PRO A 233 -15.69 -27.85 -25.50
C PRO A 233 -14.75 -28.40 -26.58
N ALA A 234 -13.96 -29.41 -26.21
CA ALA A 234 -13.09 -30.10 -27.16
C ALA A 234 -13.95 -30.65 -28.32
N LYS A 235 -13.51 -30.38 -29.55
CA LYS A 235 -14.13 -30.92 -30.77
C LYS A 235 -13.83 -32.41 -30.91
#